data_AF-I0TCR6-F1
#
_entry.id   AF-I0TCR6-F1
#
_cell.length_a   1.000
_cell.length_b   1.000
_cell.length_c   1.000
_cell.angle_alpha   90.00
_cell.angle_beta   90.00
_cell.angle_gamma   90.00
#
_symmetry.space_group_name_H-M   'P 1'
#
loop_
_entity.id
_entity.type
_entity.pdbx_description
1 polymer ?
#
loop_
_entity_poly.entity_id
_entity_poly.type
_entity_poly.pdbx_seq_one_letter_code
_entity_poly.pdbx_strand_id
1 'polypeptide(L)'
;MFIRVRKVGRLGLEACMILGDGEQFAGNSFDSSNYVRVYAQGDEVGRFTYKPGVSKQTDSAFVQNPVAFVDCLRKYRSLKIEATTFTSGTLVYSFDAIEALKGKK
;
A
#
# COMPACT_ATOMS: atom_id res chain seq x y z
N MET A 1 7.69 6.17 2.14
CA MET A 1 7.12 4.82 1.92
C MET A 1 7.54 4.29 0.56
N PHE A 2 7.80 2.98 0.47
CA PHE A 2 8.04 2.25 -0.77
C PHE A 2 6.94 1.22 -1.01
N ILE A 3 6.64 0.93 -2.28
CA ILE A 3 5.73 -0.15 -2.67
C ILE A 3 6.52 -1.14 -3.51
N ARG A 4 6.62 -2.38 -3.02
CA ARG A 4 7.25 -3.50 -3.73
C ARG A 4 6.15 -4.41 -4.28
N VAL A 5 6.17 -4.60 -5.59
CA VAL A 5 5.25 -5.51 -6.29
C VAL A 5 6.07 -6.66 -6.87
N ARG A 6 5.69 -7.90 -6.56
CA ARG A 6 6.34 -9.08 -7.14
C ARG A 6 5.31 -10.08 -7.67
N LYS A 7 5.69 -10.81 -8.71
CA LYS A 7 4.92 -11.95 -9.22
C LYS A 7 5.33 -13.19 -8.42
N VAL A 8 4.36 -13.92 -7.88
CA VAL A 8 4.59 -15.10 -7.06
C VAL A 8 4.15 -16.34 -7.85
N GLY A 9 5.04 -16.85 -8.71
CA GLY A 9 4.85 -18.11 -9.44
C GLY A 9 3.47 -18.24 -10.13
N ARG A 10 2.81 -19.40 -9.94
CA ARG A 10 1.42 -19.66 -10.37
C ARG A 10 0.37 -19.05 -9.43
N LEU A 11 0.77 -18.53 -8.27
CA LEU A 11 -0.10 -18.06 -7.18
C LEU A 11 -0.55 -16.60 -7.34
N GLY A 12 0.03 -15.85 -8.29
CA GLY A 12 -0.47 -14.53 -8.69
C GLY A 12 0.51 -13.39 -8.43
N LEU A 13 0.00 -12.29 -7.88
CA LEU A 13 0.70 -11.04 -7.62
C LEU A 13 0.69 -10.76 -6.11
N GLU A 14 1.79 -10.22 -5.58
CA GLU A 14 1.89 -9.75 -4.20
C GLU A 14 2.31 -8.29 -4.20
N ALA A 15 1.67 -7.47 -3.37
CA ALA A 15 1.99 -6.07 -3.18
C ALA A 15 2.28 -5.83 -1.70
N CYS A 16 3.53 -5.43 -1.42
CA CYS A 16 4.04 -5.13 -0.09
C CYS A 16 4.34 -3.63 -0.01
N MET A 17 3.78 -2.98 1.00
CA MET A 17 4.10 -1.60 1.37
C MET A 17 5.14 -1.63 2.48
N ILE A 18 6.12 -0.73 2.40
CA ILE A 18 7.19 -0.61 3.40
C ILE A 18 7.28 0.86 3.80
N LEU A 19 6.97 1.18 5.05
CA LEU A 19 7.13 2.51 5.61
C LEU A 19 8.62 2.86 5.71
N GLY A 20 8.90 4.16 5.63
CA GLY A 20 10.26 4.68 5.86
C GLY A 20 10.39 5.20 7.29
N ASP A 21 11.57 5.72 7.61
CA ASP A 21 11.76 6.65 8.73
C ASP A 21 11.44 6.09 10.14
N GLY A 22 11.51 4.76 10.29
CA GLY A 22 11.25 4.08 11.57
C GLY A 22 9.77 3.91 11.92
N GLU A 23 8.87 4.30 11.01
CA GLU A 23 7.43 4.15 11.19
C GLU A 23 6.98 2.70 11.06
N GLN A 24 5.88 2.39 11.74
CA GLN A 24 5.31 1.05 11.82
C GLN A 24 3.83 1.13 11.50
N PHE A 25 3.31 0.24 10.67
CA PHE A 25 1.88 0.14 10.40
C PHE A 25 1.13 -0.13 11.71
N ALA A 26 0.09 0.66 11.95
CA ALA A 26 -0.81 0.41 13.06
C ALA A 26 -1.66 -0.83 12.79
N GLY A 27 -2.16 -1.44 13.87
CA GLY A 27 -3.06 -2.58 13.80
C GLY A 27 -2.36 -3.92 13.96
N ASN A 28 -3.17 -4.98 14.00
CA ASN A 28 -2.69 -6.34 14.20
C ASN A 28 -3.28 -7.27 13.12
N SER A 29 -2.69 -8.45 12.97
CA SER A 29 -3.07 -9.41 11.91
C SER A 29 -4.50 -9.97 12.03
N PHE A 30 -5.18 -9.71 13.16
CA PHE A 30 -6.54 -10.15 13.46
C PHE A 30 -7.58 -9.02 13.31
N ASP A 31 -7.13 -7.78 13.13
CA ASP A 31 -7.98 -6.61 12.99
C ASP A 31 -8.36 -6.37 11.51
N SER A 32 -9.66 -6.38 11.22
CA SER A 32 -10.20 -6.09 9.88
C SER A 32 -10.26 -4.60 9.55
N SER A 33 -9.92 -3.72 10.49
CA SER A 33 -9.90 -2.27 10.30
C SER A 33 -8.59 -1.75 9.70
N ASN A 34 -7.63 -2.62 9.41
CA ASN A 34 -6.38 -2.25 8.74
C ASN A 34 -6.64 -1.97 7.25
N TYR A 35 -6.74 -0.69 6.89
CA TYR A 35 -6.82 -0.27 5.50
C TYR A 35 -5.85 0.86 5.19
N VAL A 36 -5.44 0.91 3.92
CA VAL A 36 -4.85 2.11 3.32
C VAL A 36 -5.86 2.73 2.38
N ARG A 37 -5.86 4.06 2.32
CA ARG A 37 -6.67 4.82 1.38
C ARG A 37 -5.77 5.42 0.32
N VAL A 38 -6.20 5.32 -0.93
CA VAL A 38 -5.52 5.89 -2.08
C VAL A 38 -6.35 7.06 -2.55
N TYR A 39 -5.70 8.21 -2.65
CA TYR A 39 -6.30 9.43 -3.14
C TYR A 39 -5.63 9.85 -4.44
N ALA A 40 -6.41 10.38 -5.37
CA ALA A 40 -5.92 11.03 -6.57
C ALA A 40 -6.79 12.25 -6.87
N GLN A 41 -6.17 13.37 -7.25
CA GLN A 41 -6.89 14.61 -7.61
C GLN A 41 -7.83 15.16 -6.51
N GLY A 42 -7.63 14.76 -5.25
CA GLY A 42 -8.43 15.19 -4.10
C GLY A 42 -9.47 14.17 -3.62
N ASP A 43 -9.78 13.14 -4.44
CA ASP A 43 -10.81 12.15 -4.14
C ASP A 43 -10.20 10.82 -3.67
N GLU A 44 -10.92 10.09 -2.80
CA GLU A 44 -10.59 8.71 -2.45
C GLU A 44 -10.93 7.80 -3.65
N VAL A 45 -9.91 7.27 -4.31
CA VAL A 45 -10.05 6.42 -5.50
C VAL A 45 -9.91 4.93 -5.19
N GLY A 46 -9.51 4.59 -3.96
CA GLY A 46 -9.47 3.21 -3.53
C GLY A 46 -9.20 3.04 -2.04
N ARG A 47 -9.73 1.96 -1.48
CA ARG A 47 -9.54 1.53 -0.10
C ARG A 47 -9.19 0.05 -0.08
N PHE A 48 -8.05 -0.28 0.51
CA PHE A 48 -7.51 -1.63 0.45
C PHE A 48 -7.11 -2.13 1.82
N THR A 49 -7.61 -3.30 2.19
CA THR A 49 -7.23 -3.96 3.43
C THR A 49 -5.81 -4.54 3.32
N TYR A 50 -5.10 -4.54 4.43
CA TYR A 50 -3.76 -5.12 4.50
C TYR A 50 -3.59 -5.99 5.74
N LYS A 51 -2.56 -6.83 5.72
CA LYS A 51 -2.05 -7.53 6.90
C LYS A 51 -0.62 -7.03 7.17
N PRO A 52 -0.32 -6.53 8.38
CA PRO A 52 1.06 -6.23 8.74
C PRO A 52 1.98 -7.43 8.51
N GLY A 53 3.24 -7.17 8.17
CA GLY A 53 4.26 -8.20 8.05
C GLY A 53 4.43 -8.98 9.35
N VAL A 54 4.79 -10.27 9.24
CA VAL A 54 4.97 -11.14 10.41
C VAL A 54 6.38 -10.94 10.98
N SER A 55 6.46 -10.79 12.32
CA SER A 55 7.65 -10.52 13.14
C SER A 55 7.99 -9.03 13.30
N LYS A 56 9.02 -8.70 14.10
CA LYS A 56 9.46 -7.38 14.61
C LYS A 56 9.78 -6.30 13.52
N GLN A 57 9.32 -6.50 12.29
CA GLN A 57 9.32 -5.65 11.10
C GLN A 57 7.87 -5.21 10.77
N THR A 58 7.30 -4.45 11.70
CA THR A 58 5.98 -3.79 11.55
C THR A 58 6.02 -2.61 10.57
N ASP A 59 7.18 -2.30 10.00
CA ASP A 59 7.35 -1.33 8.92
C ASP A 59 6.80 -1.85 7.58
N SER A 60 6.48 -3.14 7.46
CA SER A 60 5.93 -3.75 6.24
C SER A 60 4.47 -4.19 6.38
N ALA A 61 3.72 -4.13 5.28
CA ALA A 61 2.33 -4.59 5.19
C ALA A 61 2.01 -5.17 3.81
N PHE A 62 1.26 -6.27 3.79
CA PHE A 62 0.85 -6.97 2.58
C PHE A 62 -0.62 -6.68 2.27
N VAL A 63 -0.90 -6.14 1.09
CA VAL A 63 -2.27 -5.83 0.65
C VAL A 63 -3.00 -7.12 0.30
N GLN A 64 -4.24 -7.29 0.80
CA GLN A 64 -4.99 -8.55 0.64
C GLN A 64 -5.48 -8.79 -0.79
N ASN A 65 -5.88 -7.73 -1.51
CA ASN A 65 -6.20 -7.78 -2.94
C ASN A 65 -5.16 -6.99 -3.75
N PRO A 66 -3.96 -7.56 -3.97
CA PRO A 66 -2.84 -6.82 -4.52
C PRO A 66 -3.02 -6.51 -6.01
N VAL A 67 -3.83 -7.29 -6.74
CA VAL A 67 -4.16 -7.01 -8.16
C VAL A 67 -4.98 -5.73 -8.26
N ALA A 68 -6.09 -5.63 -7.53
CA ALA A 68 -6.93 -4.44 -7.54
C ALA A 68 -6.18 -3.19 -7.03
N PHE A 69 -5.31 -3.36 -6.04
CA PHE A 69 -4.46 -2.29 -5.54
C PHE A 69 -3.49 -1.77 -6.61
N VAL A 70 -2.72 -2.66 -7.25
CA VAL A 70 -1.78 -2.24 -8.30
C VAL A 70 -2.50 -1.64 -9.50
N ASP A 71 -3.64 -2.19 -9.91
CA ASP A 71 -4.43 -1.63 -11.00
C ASP A 71 -5.02 -0.25 -10.65
N CYS A 72 -5.34 0.01 -9.38
CA CYS A 72 -5.69 1.35 -8.90
C CYS A 72 -4.50 2.31 -9.03
N LEU A 73 -3.31 1.93 -8.59
CA LEU A 73 -2.11 2.78 -8.68
C LEU A 73 -1.72 3.08 -10.13
N ARG A 74 -1.92 2.13 -11.06
CA ARG A 74 -1.60 2.28 -12.48
C ARG A 74 -2.42 3.35 -13.21
N LYS A 75 -3.62 3.67 -12.72
CA LYS A 75 -4.54 4.61 -13.37
C LYS A 75 -4.09 6.06 -13.27
N TYR A 76 -3.27 6.40 -12.26
CA TYR A 76 -2.94 7.78 -11.95
C TYR A 76 -1.43 8.00 -11.94
N ARG A 77 -1.02 9.17 -12.46
CA ARG A 77 0.38 9.58 -12.46
C ARG A 77 0.82 10.13 -11.10
N SER A 78 -0.09 10.80 -10.38
CA SER A 78 0.16 11.36 -9.06
C SER A 78 -0.91 10.84 -8.10
N LEU A 79 -0.48 10.33 -6.96
CA LEU A 79 -1.33 9.68 -5.96
C LEU A 79 -0.87 10.10 -4.56
N LYS A 80 -1.78 10.01 -3.60
CA LYS A 80 -1.44 10.00 -2.17
C LYS A 80 -1.94 8.71 -1.55
N ILE A 81 -1.14 8.12 -0.68
CA ILE A 81 -1.54 6.96 0.10
C ILE A 81 -1.54 7.33 1.58
N GLU A 82 -2.70 7.21 2.18
CA GLU A 82 -2.91 7.39 3.61
C GLU A 82 -2.80 6.04 4.31
N ALA A 83 -1.98 5.99 5.36
CA ALA A 83 -1.81 4.84 6.23
C ALA A 83 -1.81 5.26 7.69
N THR A 84 -2.47 4.49 8.54
CA THR A 84 -2.36 4.64 9.99
C THR A 84 -1.10 3.94 10.49
N THR A 85 -0.34 4.65 11.30
CA THR A 85 0.94 4.27 11.88
C THR A 85 0.84 4.27 13.40
N PHE A 86 1.68 3.47 14.05
CA PHE A 86 1.65 3.31 15.50
C PHE A 86 2.12 4.57 16.23
N THR A 87 3.15 5.23 15.69
CA THR A 87 3.84 6.37 16.31
C THR A 87 3.25 7.71 15.91
N SER A 88 3.01 7.92 14.62
CA SER A 88 2.65 9.24 14.08
C SER A 88 1.15 9.37 13.77
N GLY A 89 0.33 8.38 14.12
CA GLY A 89 -1.09 8.37 13.77
C GLY A 89 -1.26 8.22 12.26
N THR A 90 -2.03 9.10 11.62
CA THR A 90 -2.28 9.00 10.17
C THR A 90 -1.19 9.74 9.38
N LEU A 91 -0.47 9.01 8.54
CA LEU A 91 0.51 9.58 7.61
C LEU A 91 0.03 9.48 6.16
N VAL A 92 0.34 10.52 5.38
CA VAL A 92 0.01 10.61 3.96
C VAL A 92 1.30 10.69 3.16
N TYR A 93 1.50 9.72 2.27
CA TYR A 93 2.66 9.63 1.40
C TYR A 93 2.28 10.00 -0.02
N SER A 94 2.94 11.01 -0.58
CA SER A 94 2.76 11.41 -1.98
C SER A 94 3.65 10.58 -2.90
N PHE A 95 3.08 10.15 -4.02
CA PHE A 95 3.77 9.41 -5.06
C PHE A 95 3.54 10.09 -6.40
N ASP A 96 4.64 10.45 -7.06
CA ASP A 96 4.63 10.91 -8.44
C ASP A 96 5.34 9.88 -9.30
N ALA A 97 4.58 9.25 -10.18
CA ALA A 97 5.10 8.30 -11.15
C ALA A 97 5.78 9.08 -12.29
N ILE A 98 7.07 8.79 -12.52
CA ILE A 98 7.84 9.36 -13.64
C ILE A 98 7.09 9.10 -14.95
N GLU A 99 6.60 7.86 -15.12
CA GLU A 99 5.59 7.44 -16.08
C GLU A 99 4.51 6.62 -15.35
N ALA A 100 3.27 6.62 -15.86
CA ALA A 100 2.25 5.71 -15.34
C ALA A 100 2.78 4.27 -15.32
N LEU A 101 2.54 3.54 -14.22
CA LEU A 101 3.01 2.17 -14.05
C LEU A 101 2.54 1.33 -15.26
N LYS A 102 3.46 0.99 -16.17
CA LYS A 102 3.13 0.22 -17.38
C LYS A 102 2.64 -1.16 -16.96
N GLY A 103 1.35 -1.45 -17.19
CA GLY A 103 0.86 -2.83 -17.24
C GLY A 103 1.48 -3.52 -18.46
N LYS A 104 2.01 -4.73 -18.31
CA LYS A 104 2.26 -5.55 -19.50
C LYS A 104 0.91 -5.77 -20.17
N LYS A 105 0.78 -5.32 -21.43
CA LYS A 105 -0.27 -5.81 -22.34
C LYS A 105 -0.13 -7.32 -22.49
#